data_AF-A0A8T5KR16-F1
#
_entry.id   AF-A0A8T5KR16-F1
#
_cell.length_a   1.000
_cell.length_b   1.000
_cell.length_c   1.000
_cell.angle_alpha   90.00
_cell.angle_beta   90.00
_cell.angle_gamma   90.00
#
_symmetry.space_group_name_H-M   'P 1'
#
loop_
_entity.id
_entity.type
_entity.pdbx_description
1 polymer ?
#
loop_
_entity_poly.entity_id
_entity_poly.type
_entity_poly.pdbx_seq_one_letter_code
_entity_poly.pdbx_strand_id
1 'polypeptide(L)'
;MDYKILLIFMVIVGTLVTSGCTQDGQTGTNDTVTDDVPFNGEAVSVSELLSNPVYDKDIKIYGEVDQLGELLCSCFSLYSEGGQVQVWYDTMVDEEMEWTQVNVEGIENGDQIVVTGRLKDTPSNDFWSLSVVKTEEPEEIEITREEALNMATQFVENSPTYKFDGSDLEVIRTENVGCEDCWTFGIRFSSSNSGYGDRTDEILTQYETVHEAVISVEGGEVVAAIIDGRWDIITQNYVDA
;
A
#
# COMPACT_ATOMS: atom_id res chain seq x y z
N MET A 1 50.77 -10.35 33.32
CA MET A 1 51.03 -9.63 32.05
C MET A 1 50.57 -8.20 32.24
N ASP A 2 51.19 -7.26 31.53
CA ASP A 2 51.35 -5.88 31.98
C ASP A 2 50.08 -5.05 32.16
N TYR A 3 50.07 -4.26 33.24
CA TYR A 3 49.22 -3.08 33.40
C TYR A 3 50.00 -1.86 32.91
N LYS A 4 49.48 -1.15 31.89
CA LYS A 4 49.91 0.23 31.60
C LYS A 4 48.71 1.16 31.60
N ILE A 5 48.53 1.79 32.75
CA ILE A 5 47.65 2.94 32.97
C ILE A 5 48.20 4.13 32.18
N LEU A 6 47.34 4.83 31.43
CA LEU A 6 47.64 6.17 30.94
C LEU A 6 46.60 7.16 31.48
N LEU A 7 46.98 7.88 32.52
CA LEU A 7 46.25 9.02 33.08
C LEU A 7 46.74 10.29 32.40
N ILE A 8 45.84 11.04 31.74
CA ILE A 8 46.09 12.44 31.40
C ILE A 8 44.87 13.26 31.85
N PHE A 9 45.01 13.87 33.04
CA PHE A 9 44.20 15.00 33.43
C PHE A 9 44.81 16.27 32.83
N MET A 10 44.01 17.11 32.19
CA MET A 10 44.39 18.51 31.96
C MET A 10 43.21 19.42 32.28
N VAL A 11 43.32 20.13 33.40
CA VAL A 11 42.36 21.12 33.86
C VAL A 11 42.87 22.49 33.44
N ILE A 12 42.06 23.28 32.73
CA ILE A 12 42.25 24.72 32.61
C ILE A 12 40.91 25.40 32.93
N VAL A 13 40.92 26.22 33.99
CA VAL A 13 39.83 27.09 34.41
C VAL A 13 40.00 28.44 33.71
N GLY A 14 38.91 29.00 33.17
CA GLY A 14 38.92 30.26 32.41
C GLY A 14 38.56 31.50 33.22
N THR A 15 38.35 32.64 32.52
CA THR A 15 37.66 33.83 33.06
C THR A 15 37.04 34.68 31.94
N LEU A 16 36.05 35.51 32.31
CA LEU A 16 35.30 36.46 31.47
C LEU A 16 36.21 37.62 30.94
N VAL A 17 35.85 38.54 30.03
CA VAL A 17 34.60 39.28 29.66
C VAL A 17 34.62 39.64 28.13
N THR A 18 33.73 40.39 27.44
CA THR A 18 32.85 41.56 27.73
C THR A 18 31.52 41.60 26.93
N SER A 19 30.66 42.55 27.33
CA SER A 19 29.42 43.10 26.72
C SER A 19 29.47 43.66 25.28
N GLY A 20 28.30 43.74 24.60
CA GLY A 20 28.00 44.73 23.53
C GLY A 20 26.93 44.28 22.52
N CYS A 21 25.98 45.15 22.12
CA CYS A 21 24.81 44.79 21.29
C CYS A 21 24.79 45.46 19.89
N THR A 22 24.05 44.86 18.94
CA THR A 22 23.38 45.50 17.77
C THR A 22 24.35 45.99 16.64
N GLN A 23 24.14 45.80 15.33
CA GLN A 23 22.93 45.82 14.49
C GLN A 23 23.06 44.98 13.18
N ASP A 24 22.01 44.98 12.35
CA ASP A 24 21.80 44.21 11.11
C ASP A 24 22.90 44.20 10.02
N GLY A 25 22.90 43.11 9.23
CA GLY A 25 23.54 43.02 7.93
C GLY A 25 23.21 41.69 7.23
N GLN A 26 22.35 41.72 6.21
CA GLN A 26 21.93 40.52 5.46
C GLN A 26 23.11 39.83 4.75
N THR A 27 23.13 38.50 4.78
CA THR A 27 23.62 37.69 3.64
C THR A 27 22.94 36.33 3.70
N GLY A 28 22.32 35.89 2.61
CA GLY A 28 21.46 34.72 2.61
C GLY A 28 22.23 33.40 2.51
N THR A 29 21.64 32.36 3.07
CA THR A 29 21.82 30.97 2.62
C THR A 29 20.44 30.38 2.34
N ASN A 30 20.34 29.60 1.27
CA ASN A 30 19.12 28.88 0.91
C ASN A 30 19.03 27.63 1.78
N ASP A 31 18.13 27.62 2.76
CA ASP A 31 17.60 26.37 3.30
C ASP A 31 16.22 26.17 2.69
N THR A 32 16.16 25.43 1.58
CA THR A 32 14.92 24.94 1.02
C THR A 32 14.31 23.94 1.97
N VAL A 33 13.23 24.37 2.62
CA VAL A 33 12.26 23.49 3.25
C VAL A 33 11.66 22.56 2.20
N THR A 34 11.82 21.27 2.41
CA THR A 34 10.84 20.22 2.09
C THR A 34 10.82 19.35 3.35
N ASP A 35 10.09 19.78 4.39
CA ASP A 35 8.72 19.33 4.62
C ASP A 35 8.62 17.79 4.53
N ASP A 36 8.68 17.15 5.69
CA ASP A 36 8.19 15.79 5.89
C ASP A 36 6.68 15.77 5.62
N VAL A 37 6.29 15.50 4.37
CA VAL A 37 4.88 15.42 3.97
C VAL A 37 4.29 14.08 4.46
N PRO A 38 3.17 14.09 5.22
CA PRO A 38 2.61 12.85 5.77
C PRO A 38 2.13 11.88 4.70
N PHE A 39 2.27 10.58 4.98
CA PHE A 39 1.66 9.49 4.22
C PHE A 39 0.14 9.68 4.08
N ASN A 40 -0.35 9.86 2.84
CA ASN A 40 -1.75 9.58 2.47
C ASN A 40 -1.90 9.44 0.94
N GLY A 41 -1.11 8.55 0.34
CA GLY A 41 -1.08 8.29 -1.09
C GLY A 41 -0.50 6.90 -1.33
N GLU A 42 -1.39 5.92 -1.26
CA GLU A 42 -1.16 4.48 -1.38
C GLU A 42 -0.49 4.15 -2.74
N ALA A 43 0.48 3.23 -2.73
CA ALA A 43 1.13 2.77 -3.95
C ALA A 43 0.32 1.61 -4.53
N VAL A 44 -0.01 1.66 -5.82
CA VAL A 44 -0.78 0.62 -6.50
C VAL A 44 0.12 -0.46 -7.06
N SER A 45 -0.41 -1.66 -7.29
CA SER A 45 0.34 -2.72 -7.94
C SER A 45 0.56 -2.42 -9.42
N VAL A 46 1.60 -3.02 -10.02
CA VAL A 46 1.81 -2.95 -11.47
C VAL A 46 0.62 -3.57 -12.23
N SER A 47 0.01 -4.62 -11.68
CA SER A 47 -1.16 -5.29 -12.25
C SER A 47 -2.41 -4.39 -12.24
N GLU A 48 -2.64 -3.67 -11.13
CA GLU A 48 -3.74 -2.71 -11.00
C GLU A 48 -3.56 -1.54 -11.98
N LEU A 49 -2.35 -0.95 -12.05
CA LEU A 49 -2.05 0.13 -12.98
C LEU A 49 -2.28 -0.28 -14.43
N LEU A 50 -1.82 -1.47 -14.84
CA LEU A 50 -2.00 -1.93 -16.22
C LEU A 50 -3.46 -2.29 -16.55
N SER A 51 -4.24 -2.67 -15.54
CA SER A 51 -5.69 -2.90 -15.67
C SER A 51 -6.48 -1.60 -15.77
N ASN A 52 -6.04 -0.54 -15.07
CA ASN A 52 -6.68 0.77 -15.01
C ASN A 52 -5.65 1.90 -15.30
N PRO A 53 -5.13 2.01 -16.54
CA PRO A 53 -4.00 2.89 -16.84
C PRO A 53 -4.33 4.37 -16.69
N VAL A 54 -3.54 5.06 -15.87
CA VAL A 54 -3.63 6.51 -15.63
C VAL A 54 -2.43 7.23 -16.23
N TYR A 55 -2.64 7.84 -17.40
CA TYR A 55 -1.64 8.66 -18.09
C TYR A 55 -1.56 10.08 -17.49
N ASP A 56 -0.46 10.78 -17.74
CA ASP A 56 -0.20 12.19 -17.38
C ASP A 56 -0.33 12.57 -15.89
N LYS A 57 -0.42 11.58 -14.99
CA LYS A 57 -0.56 11.77 -13.55
C LYS A 57 0.59 11.11 -12.79
N ASP A 58 1.16 11.83 -11.84
CA ASP A 58 2.07 11.25 -10.85
C ASP A 58 1.33 10.25 -9.96
N ILE A 59 1.83 9.02 -9.96
CA ILE A 59 1.36 7.90 -9.15
C ILE A 59 2.57 7.16 -8.55
N LYS A 60 2.30 6.34 -7.53
CA LYS A 60 3.29 5.43 -6.96
C LYS A 60 2.92 4.01 -7.37
N ILE A 61 3.91 3.26 -7.82
CA ILE A 61 3.80 1.80 -8.01
C ILE A 61 4.84 1.09 -7.16
N TYR A 62 4.50 -0.10 -6.70
CA TYR A 62 5.42 -0.97 -5.97
C TYR A 62 5.71 -2.26 -6.75
N GLY A 63 6.85 -2.89 -6.47
CA GLY A 63 7.16 -4.22 -7.01
C GLY A 63 8.61 -4.64 -6.86
N GLU A 64 8.89 -5.84 -7.37
CA GLU A 64 10.23 -6.44 -7.43
C GLU A 64 10.99 -5.93 -8.67
N VAL A 65 12.25 -5.54 -8.47
CA VAL A 65 13.17 -5.10 -9.54
C VAL A 65 13.77 -6.31 -10.25
N ASP A 66 13.81 -6.26 -11.58
CA ASP A 66 14.42 -7.27 -12.44
C ASP A 66 15.10 -6.60 -13.65
N GLN A 67 16.10 -7.27 -14.21
CA GLN A 67 16.88 -6.84 -15.37
C GLN A 67 17.61 -5.49 -15.24
N LEU A 68 17.73 -4.92 -14.02
CA LEU A 68 18.48 -3.69 -13.77
C LEU A 68 19.94 -3.88 -14.16
N GLY A 69 20.42 -3.05 -15.09
CA GLY A 69 21.76 -3.15 -15.67
C GLY A 69 21.98 -4.32 -16.64
N GLU A 70 20.97 -5.16 -16.88
CA GLU A 70 21.02 -6.26 -17.87
C GLU A 70 20.47 -5.84 -19.25
N LEU A 71 19.58 -4.85 -19.27
CA LEU A 71 19.00 -4.30 -20.50
C LEU A 71 19.94 -3.31 -21.20
N LEU A 72 19.75 -3.15 -22.52
CA LEU A 72 20.46 -2.15 -23.33
C LEU A 72 19.75 -0.77 -23.32
N CYS A 73 19.19 -0.40 -22.17
CA CYS A 73 18.51 0.86 -21.87
C CYS A 73 18.92 1.33 -20.47
N SER A 74 18.66 2.60 -20.15
CA SER A 74 18.63 3.05 -18.76
C SER A 74 17.25 2.81 -18.15
N CYS A 75 16.84 1.54 -18.15
CA CYS A 75 15.55 1.07 -17.67
C CYS A 75 15.67 -0.32 -17.01
N PHE A 76 14.68 -0.69 -16.20
CA PHE A 76 14.56 -2.01 -15.57
C PHE A 76 13.11 -2.50 -15.65
N SER A 77 12.87 -3.79 -15.45
CA SER A 77 11.52 -4.35 -15.32
C SER A 77 11.08 -4.31 -13.86
N LEU A 78 9.85 -3.83 -13.60
CA LEU A 78 9.21 -3.88 -12.28
C LEU A 78 8.01 -4.82 -12.34
N TYR A 79 7.92 -5.73 -11.38
CA TYR A 79 6.84 -6.74 -11.31
C TYR A 79 6.06 -6.66 -10.01
N SER A 80 4.73 -6.70 -10.10
CA SER A 80 3.85 -6.86 -8.94
C SER A 80 2.49 -7.42 -9.38
N GLU A 81 1.95 -8.35 -8.57
CA GLU A 81 0.65 -9.03 -8.81
C GLU A 81 0.47 -9.63 -10.23
N GLY A 82 1.57 -10.11 -10.83
CA GLY A 82 1.59 -10.66 -12.18
C GLY A 82 1.60 -9.63 -13.32
N GLY A 83 1.54 -8.33 -13.01
CA GLY A 83 1.84 -7.25 -13.95
C GLY A 83 3.33 -7.02 -14.09
N GLN A 84 3.77 -6.55 -15.27
CA GLN A 84 5.15 -6.15 -15.56
C GLN A 84 5.16 -4.80 -16.30
N VAL A 85 6.00 -3.87 -15.87
CA VAL A 85 6.23 -2.59 -16.57
C VAL A 85 7.72 -2.27 -16.68
N GLN A 86 8.13 -1.61 -17.77
CA GLN A 86 9.50 -1.07 -17.90
C GLN A 86 9.57 0.30 -17.23
N VAL A 87 10.44 0.44 -16.24
CA VAL A 87 10.69 1.69 -15.51
C VAL A 87 11.96 2.35 -16.03
N TRP A 88 11.83 3.58 -16.52
CA TRP A 88 12.93 4.41 -17.00
C TRP A 88 13.43 5.33 -15.89
N TYR A 89 14.75 5.41 -15.70
CA TYR A 89 15.37 6.11 -14.56
C TYR A 89 16.47 7.12 -14.95
N ASP A 90 16.75 7.32 -16.23
CA ASP A 90 17.76 8.26 -16.72
C ASP A 90 17.11 9.45 -17.42
N THR A 91 17.95 10.36 -17.92
CA THR A 91 17.52 11.60 -18.57
C THR A 91 16.65 11.31 -19.80
N MET A 92 15.35 11.52 -19.68
CA MET A 92 14.39 11.43 -20.78
C MET A 92 14.04 12.84 -21.27
N VAL A 93 14.04 13.01 -22.60
CA VAL A 93 13.62 14.25 -23.25
C VAL A 93 12.33 13.94 -24.01
N ASP A 94 11.23 14.55 -23.57
CA ASP A 94 10.02 14.69 -24.39
C ASP A 94 9.94 16.10 -25.00
N GLU A 95 9.05 16.30 -25.97
CA GLU A 95 8.84 17.60 -26.62
C GLU A 95 8.40 18.70 -25.63
N GLU A 96 7.86 18.32 -24.47
CA GLU A 96 7.33 19.22 -23.44
C GLU A 96 8.14 19.22 -22.12
N MET A 97 9.05 18.26 -21.87
CA MET A 97 9.70 18.11 -20.57
C MET A 97 11.07 17.40 -20.64
N GLU A 98 12.09 17.99 -19.99
CA GLU A 98 13.35 17.32 -19.67
C GLU A 98 13.24 16.70 -18.26
N TRP A 99 13.40 15.39 -18.17
CA TRP A 99 13.36 14.65 -16.91
C TRP A 99 14.77 14.45 -16.36
N THR A 100 14.95 14.70 -15.07
CA THR A 100 16.25 14.49 -14.41
C THR A 100 16.49 13.01 -14.14
N GLN A 101 17.72 12.54 -14.37
CA GLN A 101 18.17 11.22 -13.94
C GLN A 101 17.84 10.96 -12.46
N VAL A 102 17.22 9.81 -12.20
CA VAL A 102 16.90 9.28 -10.87
C VAL A 102 18.07 8.43 -10.38
N ASN A 103 18.41 8.55 -9.10
CA ASN A 103 19.45 7.70 -8.52
C ASN A 103 18.90 6.29 -8.23
N VAL A 104 19.58 5.27 -8.73
CA VAL A 104 19.31 3.84 -8.47
C VAL A 104 20.50 3.14 -7.79
N GLU A 105 21.47 3.89 -7.27
CA GLU A 105 22.57 3.36 -6.46
C GLU A 105 22.04 2.68 -5.19
N GLY A 106 22.42 1.41 -4.99
CA GLY A 106 21.94 0.58 -3.87
C GLY A 106 20.70 -0.27 -4.18
N ILE A 107 20.16 -0.18 -5.40
CA ILE A 107 19.10 -1.06 -5.92
C ILE A 107 19.74 -2.24 -6.67
N GLU A 108 19.26 -3.44 -6.41
CA GLU A 108 19.68 -4.71 -7.01
C GLU A 108 18.46 -5.50 -7.55
N ASN A 109 18.68 -6.45 -8.46
CA ASN A 109 17.60 -7.36 -8.91
C ASN A 109 17.12 -8.23 -7.73
N GLY A 110 15.80 -8.32 -7.56
CA GLY A 110 15.14 -8.94 -6.40
C GLY A 110 14.78 -7.96 -5.28
N ASP A 111 15.19 -6.68 -5.35
CA ASP A 111 14.75 -5.68 -4.38
C ASP A 111 13.27 -5.33 -4.55
N GLN A 112 12.55 -5.21 -3.44
CA GLN A 112 11.25 -4.54 -3.39
C GLN A 112 11.47 -3.03 -3.36
N ILE A 113 10.82 -2.31 -4.27
CA ILE A 113 10.94 -0.85 -4.37
C ILE A 113 9.57 -0.19 -4.54
N VAL A 114 9.51 1.10 -4.21
CA VAL A 114 8.45 2.00 -4.66
C VAL A 114 9.01 2.99 -5.68
N VAL A 115 8.34 3.08 -6.83
CA VAL A 115 8.64 4.05 -7.87
C VAL A 115 7.53 5.10 -7.90
N THR A 116 7.89 6.37 -7.69
CA THR A 116 6.99 7.49 -8.01
C THR A 116 7.24 7.91 -9.44
N GLY A 117 6.20 8.09 -10.25
CA GLY A 117 6.36 8.39 -11.67
C GLY A 117 5.04 8.47 -12.43
N ARG A 118 5.11 8.41 -13.77
CA ARG A 118 3.95 8.47 -14.67
C ARG A 118 3.97 7.34 -15.69
N LEU A 119 2.80 6.86 -16.07
CA LEU A 119 2.65 6.00 -17.24
C LEU A 119 2.71 6.84 -18.52
N LYS A 120 3.58 6.46 -19.46
CA LYS A 120 3.66 7.09 -20.78
C LYS A 120 2.56 6.56 -21.70
N ASP A 121 2.09 7.45 -22.57
CA ASP A 121 1.18 7.21 -23.69
C ASP A 121 1.29 5.83 -24.37
N THR A 122 0.13 5.34 -24.80
CA THR A 122 0.03 4.09 -25.59
C THR A 122 0.87 4.15 -26.87
N PRO A 123 1.50 3.03 -27.30
CA PRO A 123 1.20 1.65 -26.90
C PRO A 123 2.24 0.99 -25.97
N SER A 124 3.27 1.71 -25.51
CA SER A 124 4.37 1.04 -24.78
C SER A 124 4.09 0.81 -23.30
N ASN A 125 3.22 1.62 -22.67
CA ASN A 125 2.98 1.62 -21.23
C ASN A 125 4.27 1.75 -20.40
N ASP A 126 5.30 2.42 -20.95
CA ASP A 126 6.55 2.68 -20.21
C ASP A 126 6.27 3.55 -18.98
N PHE A 127 6.90 3.25 -17.85
CA PHE A 127 6.79 4.05 -16.64
C PHE A 127 8.00 4.95 -16.47
N TRP A 128 7.77 6.25 -16.29
CA TRP A 128 8.81 7.26 -16.14
C TRP A 128 8.97 7.65 -14.68
N SER A 129 10.10 7.29 -14.07
CA SER A 129 10.34 7.56 -12.66
C SER A 129 10.73 9.02 -12.40
N LEU A 130 10.16 9.59 -11.33
CA LEU A 130 10.62 10.79 -10.64
C LEU A 130 11.49 10.44 -9.43
N SER A 131 11.19 9.32 -8.77
CA SER A 131 11.98 8.77 -7.69
C SER A 131 11.84 7.26 -7.61
N VAL A 132 12.93 6.62 -7.18
CA VAL A 132 13.00 5.20 -6.83
C VAL A 132 13.45 5.14 -5.38
N VAL A 133 12.72 4.40 -4.56
CA VAL A 133 13.03 4.19 -3.13
C VAL A 133 13.05 2.70 -2.87
N LYS A 134 14.16 2.19 -2.33
CA LYS A 134 14.24 0.82 -1.83
C LYS A 134 13.32 0.69 -0.62
N THR A 135 12.44 -0.30 -0.64
CA THR A 135 11.64 -0.66 0.53
C THR A 135 12.46 -1.66 1.34
N GLU A 136 12.82 -1.33 2.58
CA GLU A 136 13.48 -2.28 3.48
C GLU A 136 12.44 -3.27 4.02
N GLU A 137 12.23 -4.35 3.25
CA GLU A 137 11.13 -5.33 3.40
C GLU A 137 9.74 -4.69 3.16
N PRO A 138 8.70 -5.46 2.75
CA PRO A 138 7.36 -4.99 3.02
C PRO A 138 7.23 -4.87 4.54
N GLU A 139 6.97 -3.66 5.07
CA GLU A 139 6.42 -3.57 6.42
C GLU A 139 5.19 -4.49 6.43
N GLU A 140 5.19 -5.51 7.29
CA GLU A 140 3.96 -6.24 7.61
C GLU A 140 2.99 -5.16 8.10
N ILE A 141 1.99 -4.83 7.26
CA ILE A 141 1.05 -3.76 7.57
C ILE A 141 0.20 -4.28 8.73
N GLU A 142 0.59 -3.92 9.96
CA GLU A 142 -0.15 -4.20 11.19
C GLU A 142 -1.54 -3.55 11.07
N ILE A 143 -2.49 -4.30 10.53
CA ILE A 143 -3.83 -3.80 10.25
C ILE A 143 -4.58 -3.65 11.56
N THR A 144 -4.96 -2.41 11.86
CA THR A 144 -5.75 -2.16 13.05
C THR A 144 -7.07 -2.90 12.97
N ARG A 145 -7.64 -3.23 14.14
CA ARG A 145 -8.99 -3.79 14.25
C ARG A 145 -10.05 -2.98 13.48
N GLU A 146 -9.86 -1.67 13.33
CA GLU A 146 -10.79 -0.78 12.64
C GLU A 146 -10.67 -0.91 11.11
N GLU A 147 -9.46 -1.01 10.57
CA GLU A 147 -9.21 -1.30 9.15
C GLU A 147 -9.68 -2.71 8.78
N ALA A 148 -9.34 -3.71 9.60
CA ALA A 148 -9.82 -5.09 9.47
C ALA A 148 -11.35 -5.16 9.45
N LEU A 149 -12.01 -4.38 10.32
CA LEU A 149 -13.47 -4.29 10.37
C LEU A 149 -14.03 -3.62 9.10
N ASN A 150 -13.44 -2.50 8.67
CA ASN A 150 -13.86 -1.77 7.49
C ASN A 150 -13.79 -2.65 6.23
N MET A 151 -12.68 -3.38 6.05
CA MET A 151 -12.53 -4.36 4.97
C MET A 151 -13.60 -5.45 5.05
N ALA A 152 -13.82 -6.05 6.22
CA ALA A 152 -14.85 -7.08 6.39
C ALA A 152 -16.27 -6.58 6.09
N THR A 153 -16.63 -5.35 6.52
CA THR A 153 -17.93 -4.75 6.20
C THR A 153 -18.06 -4.42 4.73
N GLN A 154 -17.06 -3.79 4.11
CA GLN A 154 -17.07 -3.48 2.68
C GLN A 154 -17.12 -4.74 1.82
N PHE A 155 -16.48 -5.84 2.25
CA PHE A 155 -16.53 -7.12 1.55
C PHE A 155 -17.95 -7.71 1.55
N VAL A 156 -18.67 -7.66 2.68
CA VAL A 156 -20.08 -8.07 2.75
C VAL A 156 -20.96 -7.14 1.91
N GLU A 157 -20.83 -5.82 2.05
CA GLU A 157 -21.60 -4.85 1.25
C GLU A 157 -21.38 -4.99 -0.25
N ASN A 158 -20.17 -5.39 -0.66
CA ASN A 158 -19.83 -5.62 -2.06
C ASN A 158 -20.16 -7.02 -2.57
N SER A 159 -20.55 -7.95 -1.71
CA SER A 159 -20.90 -9.33 -2.07
C SER A 159 -22.14 -9.40 -2.97
N PRO A 160 -22.25 -10.40 -3.86
CA PRO A 160 -23.44 -10.57 -4.70
C PRO A 160 -24.73 -10.75 -3.89
N THR A 161 -24.69 -11.47 -2.76
CA THR A 161 -25.87 -11.67 -1.90
C THR A 161 -26.40 -10.33 -1.37
N TYR A 162 -25.53 -9.46 -0.84
CA TYR A 162 -25.94 -8.17 -0.30
C TYR A 162 -26.30 -7.16 -1.39
N LYS A 163 -25.53 -7.10 -2.49
CA LYS A 163 -25.83 -6.19 -3.62
C LYS A 163 -27.15 -6.50 -4.32
N PHE A 164 -27.59 -7.75 -4.30
CA PHE A 164 -28.83 -8.16 -4.94
C PHE A 164 -30.06 -7.53 -4.26
N ASP A 165 -30.16 -7.64 -2.93
CA ASP A 165 -31.33 -7.19 -2.15
C ASP A 165 -31.11 -7.06 -0.63
N GLY A 166 -29.87 -6.80 -0.21
CA GLY A 166 -29.46 -6.70 1.19
C GLY A 166 -29.75 -5.34 1.85
N SER A 167 -29.98 -5.36 3.17
CA SER A 167 -30.17 -4.19 4.02
C SER A 167 -29.73 -4.46 5.46
N ASP A 168 -29.73 -3.40 6.30
CA ASP A 168 -29.62 -3.49 7.76
C ASP A 168 -28.37 -4.23 8.27
N LEU A 169 -27.21 -3.92 7.68
CA LEU A 169 -25.93 -4.51 8.04
C LEU A 169 -25.50 -4.11 9.47
N GLU A 170 -25.28 -5.10 10.33
CA GLU A 170 -24.93 -4.96 11.75
C GLU A 170 -23.73 -5.86 12.10
N VAL A 171 -22.71 -5.30 12.75
CA VAL A 171 -21.56 -6.07 13.26
C VAL A 171 -21.94 -6.67 14.62
N ILE A 172 -22.26 -7.95 14.65
CA ILE A 172 -22.76 -8.67 15.84
C ILE A 172 -21.64 -9.37 16.64
N ARG A 173 -20.45 -9.55 16.07
CA ARG A 173 -19.32 -10.24 16.71
C ARG A 173 -17.98 -9.73 16.21
N THR A 174 -16.98 -9.67 17.09
CA THR A 174 -15.57 -9.46 16.72
C THR A 174 -14.69 -10.33 17.60
N GLU A 175 -13.77 -11.06 17.00
CA GLU A 175 -12.78 -11.90 17.68
C GLU A 175 -11.40 -11.66 17.06
N ASN A 176 -10.34 -11.67 17.87
CA ASN A 176 -8.97 -11.80 17.38
C ASN A 176 -8.60 -13.29 17.47
N VAL A 177 -8.02 -13.85 16.40
CA VAL A 177 -7.89 -15.30 16.20
C VAL A 177 -6.43 -15.70 16.02
N GLY A 178 -5.65 -15.53 17.09
CA GLY A 178 -4.37 -16.24 17.26
C GLY A 178 -3.13 -15.61 16.62
N CYS A 179 -3.25 -14.46 15.95
CA CYS A 179 -2.13 -13.59 15.59
C CYS A 179 -2.51 -12.10 15.79
N GLU A 180 -1.53 -11.20 15.73
CA GLU A 180 -1.69 -9.74 15.92
C GLU A 180 -2.79 -9.20 14.97
N ASP A 181 -2.67 -9.54 13.68
CA ASP A 181 -3.52 -9.05 12.57
C ASP A 181 -4.61 -10.04 12.13
N CYS A 182 -4.88 -11.07 12.92
CA CYS A 182 -5.88 -12.10 12.62
C CYS A 182 -7.22 -11.73 13.27
N TRP A 183 -8.20 -11.31 12.47
CA TRP A 183 -9.53 -10.88 12.95
C TRP A 183 -10.65 -11.69 12.32
N THR A 184 -11.68 -12.03 13.10
CA THR A 184 -12.93 -12.61 12.60
C THR A 184 -14.12 -11.78 13.05
N PHE A 185 -14.99 -11.46 12.10
CA PHE A 185 -16.17 -10.62 12.28
C PHE A 185 -17.44 -11.43 11.98
N GLY A 186 -18.40 -11.38 12.91
CA GLY A 186 -19.77 -11.81 12.66
C GLY A 186 -20.59 -10.61 12.23
N ILE A 187 -21.13 -10.63 11.02
CA ILE A 187 -21.90 -9.54 10.40
C ILE A 187 -23.27 -10.08 10.04
N ARG A 188 -24.33 -9.47 10.59
CA ARG A 188 -25.72 -9.78 10.27
C ARG A 188 -26.23 -8.80 9.21
N PHE A 189 -27.12 -9.26 8.33
CA PHE A 189 -27.88 -8.40 7.43
C PHE A 189 -29.24 -9.04 7.08
N SER A 190 -30.21 -8.24 6.64
CA SER A 190 -31.47 -8.73 6.05
C SER A 190 -31.35 -8.81 4.53
N SER A 191 -32.03 -9.74 3.89
CA SER A 191 -32.21 -9.85 2.43
C SER A 191 -33.70 -10.01 2.12
N SER A 192 -34.18 -9.38 1.05
CA SER A 192 -35.62 -9.40 0.68
C SER A 192 -36.10 -10.75 0.13
N ASN A 193 -35.19 -11.66 -0.23
CA ASN A 193 -35.47 -12.99 -0.75
C ASN A 193 -34.49 -14.01 -0.15
N SER A 194 -34.96 -15.24 0.08
CA SER A 194 -34.07 -16.33 0.49
C SER A 194 -33.00 -16.64 -0.56
N GLY A 195 -31.83 -17.12 -0.14
CA GLY A 195 -30.78 -17.66 -1.01
C GLY A 195 -29.46 -16.91 -0.88
N TYR A 196 -28.53 -17.21 -1.79
CA TYR A 196 -27.18 -16.66 -1.80
C TYR A 196 -26.76 -16.31 -3.22
N GLY A 197 -25.79 -15.41 -3.37
CA GLY A 197 -25.25 -15.01 -4.67
C GLY A 197 -26.14 -14.03 -5.46
N ASP A 198 -25.77 -13.80 -6.71
CA ASP A 198 -26.65 -13.16 -7.71
C ASP A 198 -27.75 -14.14 -8.12
N ARG A 199 -29.00 -13.68 -8.04
CA ARG A 199 -30.22 -14.47 -8.21
C ARG A 199 -31.13 -13.88 -9.30
N THR A 200 -30.58 -13.08 -10.21
CA THR A 200 -31.33 -12.30 -11.22
C THR A 200 -32.22 -13.16 -12.13
N ASP A 201 -31.78 -14.37 -12.47
CA ASP A 201 -32.52 -15.31 -13.33
C ASP A 201 -33.43 -16.29 -12.56
N GLU A 202 -33.55 -16.18 -11.24
CA GLU A 202 -34.32 -17.11 -10.41
C GLU A 202 -35.76 -16.65 -10.12
N ILE A 203 -36.68 -17.62 -9.95
CA ILE A 203 -38.04 -17.34 -9.49
C ILE A 203 -38.03 -17.27 -7.96
N LEU A 204 -37.90 -16.05 -7.43
CA LEU A 204 -37.71 -15.81 -6.00
C LEU A 204 -39.00 -15.71 -5.20
N THR A 205 -38.94 -16.19 -3.97
CA THR A 205 -39.94 -15.94 -2.92
C THR A 205 -39.56 -14.71 -2.12
N GLN A 206 -40.37 -13.65 -2.24
CA GLN A 206 -40.25 -12.41 -1.45
C GLN A 206 -40.53 -12.71 0.02
N TYR A 207 -39.46 -12.89 0.80
CA TYR A 207 -39.50 -13.18 2.21
C TYR A 207 -38.21 -12.66 2.86
N GLU A 208 -38.37 -11.76 3.82
CA GLU A 208 -37.25 -11.18 4.56
C GLU A 208 -36.47 -12.29 5.28
N THR A 209 -35.23 -12.48 4.87
CA THR A 209 -34.33 -13.53 5.35
C THR A 209 -33.15 -12.86 6.03
N VAL A 210 -32.96 -13.14 7.33
CA VAL A 210 -31.81 -12.66 8.09
C VAL A 210 -30.65 -13.63 7.89
N HIS A 211 -29.51 -13.10 7.48
CA HIS A 211 -28.27 -13.83 7.24
C HIS A 211 -27.20 -13.45 8.27
N GLU A 212 -26.30 -14.39 8.58
CA GLU A 212 -25.10 -14.13 9.38
C GLU A 212 -23.85 -14.55 8.60
N ALA A 213 -23.06 -13.56 8.17
CA ALA A 213 -21.75 -13.73 7.55
C ALA A 213 -20.64 -13.80 8.61
N VAL A 214 -19.73 -14.75 8.45
CA VAL A 214 -18.47 -14.85 9.21
C VAL A 214 -17.33 -14.51 8.25
N ILE A 215 -16.68 -13.39 8.48
CA ILE A 215 -15.56 -12.89 7.67
C ILE A 215 -14.28 -12.98 8.48
N SER A 216 -13.23 -13.59 7.93
CA SER A 216 -11.89 -13.61 8.53
C SER A 216 -10.93 -12.79 7.69
N VAL A 217 -10.15 -11.96 8.36
CA VAL A 217 -9.14 -11.06 7.81
C VAL A 217 -7.81 -11.41 8.45
N GLU A 218 -6.78 -11.61 7.63
CA GLU A 218 -5.42 -11.92 8.07
C GLU A 218 -4.44 -11.11 7.22
N GLY A 219 -3.51 -10.36 7.86
CA GLY A 219 -2.42 -9.68 7.16
C GLY A 219 -2.83 -8.68 6.07
N GLY A 220 -3.99 -8.04 6.20
CA GLY A 220 -4.53 -7.12 5.19
C GLY A 220 -5.55 -7.72 4.22
N GLU A 221 -5.73 -9.05 4.19
CA GLU A 221 -6.57 -9.73 3.20
C GLU A 221 -7.79 -10.43 3.81
N VAL A 222 -8.90 -10.49 3.06
CA VAL A 222 -10.08 -11.30 3.43
C VAL A 222 -9.85 -12.74 2.99
N VAL A 223 -9.38 -13.58 3.91
CA VAL A 223 -8.99 -14.99 3.64
C VAL A 223 -10.16 -15.98 3.72
N ALA A 224 -11.26 -15.63 4.40
CA ALA A 224 -12.47 -16.44 4.44
C ALA A 224 -13.73 -15.59 4.62
N ALA A 225 -14.83 -15.94 3.94
CA ALA A 225 -16.07 -15.20 4.03
C ALA A 225 -17.28 -16.13 3.80
N ILE A 226 -17.98 -16.54 4.87
CA ILE A 226 -19.02 -17.57 4.80
C ILE A 226 -20.36 -17.05 5.36
N ILE A 227 -21.44 -17.11 4.57
CA ILE A 227 -22.81 -16.80 4.99
C ILE A 227 -23.50 -18.05 5.52
N ASP A 228 -24.15 -17.93 6.68
CA ASP A 228 -24.94 -18.93 7.40
C ASP A 228 -24.21 -20.26 7.68
N GLY A 229 -22.87 -20.26 7.62
CA GLY A 229 -22.05 -21.48 7.65
C GLY A 229 -22.27 -22.40 6.43
N ARG A 230 -22.75 -21.86 5.31
CA ARG A 230 -23.22 -22.63 4.14
C ARG A 230 -22.70 -22.14 2.81
N TRP A 231 -22.54 -20.83 2.62
CA TRP A 231 -22.19 -20.24 1.34
C TRP A 231 -20.89 -19.44 1.44
N ASP A 232 -19.88 -19.84 0.69
CA ASP A 232 -18.62 -19.12 0.55
C ASP A 232 -18.78 -17.96 -0.44
N ILE A 233 -18.57 -16.73 0.04
CA ILE A 233 -18.65 -15.50 -0.74
C ILE A 233 -17.46 -15.37 -1.70
N ILE A 234 -16.27 -15.88 -1.35
CA ILE A 234 -15.07 -15.80 -2.19
C ILE A 234 -15.25 -16.72 -3.40
N THR A 235 -15.61 -17.99 -3.17
CA THR A 235 -15.76 -18.96 -4.26
C THR A 235 -17.14 -18.98 -4.91
N GLN A 236 -18.13 -18.26 -4.36
CA GLN A 236 -19.54 -18.26 -4.81
C GLN A 236 -20.12 -19.68 -4.94
N ASN A 237 -19.90 -20.50 -3.92
CA ASN A 237 -20.33 -21.89 -3.86
C ASN A 237 -20.78 -22.29 -2.45
N TYR A 238 -21.46 -23.43 -2.34
CA TYR A 238 -21.73 -24.04 -1.04
C TYR A 238 -20.44 -24.60 -0.42
N VAL A 239 -20.27 -24.42 0.88
CA VAL A 239 -19.20 -25.05 1.66
C VAL A 239 -19.50 -26.54 1.81
N ASP A 240 -18.57 -27.40 1.40
CA ASP A 240 -18.67 -28.85 1.60
C ASP A 240 -18.67 -29.22 3.10
N ALA A 241 -19.46 -30.22 3.47
CA ALA A 241 -19.73 -30.64 4.85
C ALA A 241 -19.04 -31.95 5.28
#